data_AF-A0AAW1QJZ8-F1
#
_entry.id   AF-A0AAW1QJZ8-F1
#
_cell.length_a   1.000
_cell.length_b   1.000
_cell.length_c   1.000
_cell.angle_alpha   90.00
_cell.angle_beta   90.00
_cell.angle_gamma   90.00
#
_symmetry.space_group_name_H-M   'P 1'
#
loop_
_entity.id
_entity.type
_entity.pdbx_description
1 polymer ?
#
loop_
_entity_poly.entity_id
_entity_poly.type
_entity_poly.pdbx_seq_one_letter_code
_entity_poly.pdbx_strand_id
1 'polypeptide(L)'
;MSSGVKQPIGQKRLTNIAVVRYKKKGKRFEVACYKNKIVNWRNGIEKDLDEVLQTTTVFVNVSKGVLAKHEDLVDVFGTADEEKVCRLILAEGDTQISDKERELEFATLFKDVAGVLADKCINPDTQRPYTLSMIERALRDVHFSVDPKRGAKQQALQALPQLQSKLRIERARMRLRLVTPLSAKPELDRLLAAQGANIEYQDLGLNGQQLTTVCLADPGCYRAIHALAASLPGGRLEVIALAATGEGSAQDAFDAGPAAPMRPAAAAPAAEPVLASEERRNGVAAAPAGAARPAPQRRASEPGAHAQPDPGAEVLYAAGPIAELPERYAARRERFAELDTLQPGWSVELRGRRGGDDAVDAFFVSPAGDSVGSFANARRAALAAHKMAACTGS
;
A
#
# COMPACT_ATOMS: atom_id res chain seq x y z
N MET A 1 48.29 -34.30 -37.48
CA MET A 1 47.76 -33.13 -36.74
C MET A 1 46.30 -33.39 -36.41
N SER A 2 45.97 -33.90 -35.22
CA SER A 2 44.58 -34.06 -34.80
C SER A 2 43.96 -32.69 -34.54
N SER A 3 42.93 -32.32 -35.30
CA SER A 3 42.18 -31.10 -35.08
C SER A 3 41.39 -31.23 -33.77
N GLY A 4 41.91 -30.61 -32.70
CA GLY A 4 41.25 -30.63 -31.39
C GLY A 4 39.79 -30.21 -31.49
N VAL A 5 38.90 -31.01 -30.89
CA VAL A 5 37.46 -30.75 -30.88
C VAL A 5 37.23 -29.37 -30.25
N LYS A 6 36.74 -28.42 -31.06
CA LYS A 6 36.38 -27.07 -30.59
C LYS A 6 35.10 -27.15 -29.75
N GLN A 7 35.22 -27.64 -28.53
CA GLN A 7 34.18 -27.48 -27.52
C GLN A 7 33.93 -25.97 -27.34
N PRO A 8 32.67 -25.52 -27.30
CA PRO A 8 32.37 -24.12 -27.04
C PRO A 8 32.95 -23.74 -25.67
N ILE A 9 33.74 -22.67 -25.65
CA ILE A 9 34.35 -22.15 -24.42
C ILE A 9 33.23 -21.93 -23.39
N GLY A 10 33.39 -22.49 -22.18
CA GLY A 10 32.39 -22.49 -21.10
C GLY A 10 32.13 -21.10 -20.52
N GLN A 11 31.57 -20.19 -21.31
CA GLN A 11 31.27 -18.82 -20.90
C GLN A 11 30.00 -18.80 -20.05
N LYS A 12 30.15 -19.02 -18.74
CA LYS A 12 29.07 -18.83 -17.75
C LYS A 12 28.70 -17.34 -17.67
N ARG A 13 27.71 -16.92 -18.47
CA ARG A 13 27.12 -15.59 -18.39
C ARG A 13 26.16 -15.54 -17.21
N LEU A 14 26.46 -14.69 -16.23
CA LEU A 14 25.52 -14.35 -15.17
C LEU A 14 24.33 -13.59 -15.79
N THR A 15 23.13 -14.12 -15.63
CA THR A 15 21.88 -13.51 -16.12
C THR A 15 21.28 -12.59 -15.05
N ASN A 16 20.57 -11.54 -15.49
CA ASN A 16 19.84 -10.60 -14.63
C ASN A 16 20.71 -9.83 -13.60
N ILE A 17 21.94 -9.50 -13.94
CA ILE A 17 22.81 -8.61 -13.15
C ILE A 17 22.33 -7.15 -13.27
N ALA A 18 22.30 -6.43 -12.16
CA ALA A 18 22.33 -4.96 -12.15
C ALA A 18 23.73 -4.46 -11.78
N VAL A 19 24.19 -3.41 -12.46
CA VAL A 19 25.52 -2.84 -12.24
C VAL A 19 25.40 -1.51 -11.53
N VAL A 20 26.06 -1.39 -10.39
CA VAL A 20 26.28 -0.10 -9.69
C VAL A 20 27.66 0.42 -10.08
N ARG A 21 27.73 1.66 -10.57
CA ARG A 21 28.95 2.30 -11.06
C ARG A 21 29.42 3.38 -10.10
N TYR A 22 30.71 3.37 -9.77
CA TYR A 22 31.34 4.43 -9.00
C TYR A 22 32.54 5.00 -9.78
N LYS A 23 32.70 6.32 -9.79
CA LYS A 23 33.81 6.99 -10.50
C LYS A 23 34.46 8.03 -9.59
N LYS A 24 35.72 7.79 -9.22
CA LYS A 24 36.49 8.65 -8.32
C LYS A 24 37.97 8.63 -8.69
N LYS A 25 38.65 9.79 -8.55
CA LYS A 25 40.04 10.02 -9.02
C LYS A 25 40.30 9.55 -10.46
N GLY A 26 39.32 9.73 -11.37
CA GLY A 26 39.40 9.30 -12.77
C GLY A 26 39.18 7.80 -13.03
N LYS A 27 39.44 6.93 -12.04
CA LYS A 27 39.21 5.48 -12.11
C LYS A 27 37.71 5.15 -12.03
N ARG A 28 37.32 4.01 -12.60
CA ARG A 28 35.94 3.48 -12.60
C ARG A 28 35.91 2.14 -11.88
N PHE A 29 34.90 1.96 -11.04
CA PHE A 29 34.62 0.72 -10.33
C PHE A 29 33.15 0.35 -10.54
N GLU A 30 32.89 -0.95 -10.67
CA GLU A 30 31.58 -1.53 -10.94
C GLU A 30 31.40 -2.76 -10.03
N VAL A 31 30.21 -2.91 -9.47
CA VAL A 31 29.86 -4.06 -8.62
C VAL A 31 28.60 -4.75 -9.18
N ALA A 32 28.59 -6.08 -9.15
CA ALA A 32 27.52 -6.93 -9.66
C ALA A 32 26.49 -7.22 -8.56
N CYS A 33 25.28 -6.67 -8.69
CA CYS A 33 24.24 -6.72 -7.66
C CYS A 33 22.93 -7.31 -8.22
N TYR A 34 22.05 -7.77 -7.33
CA TYR A 34 20.67 -8.10 -7.69
C TYR A 34 19.81 -6.84 -7.81
N LYS A 35 19.11 -6.71 -8.94
CA LYS A 35 18.40 -5.49 -9.33
C LYS A 35 17.41 -4.96 -8.28
N ASN A 36 16.57 -5.85 -7.75
CA ASN A 36 15.53 -5.49 -6.78
C ASN A 36 16.10 -5.14 -5.40
N LYS A 37 17.31 -5.65 -5.08
CA LYS A 37 17.93 -5.56 -3.75
C LYS A 37 18.64 -4.22 -3.52
N ILE A 38 19.12 -3.56 -4.59
CA ILE A 38 19.79 -2.25 -4.50
C ILE A 38 18.89 -1.16 -3.88
N VAL A 39 17.61 -1.16 -4.20
CA VAL A 39 16.64 -0.19 -3.65
C VAL A 39 16.37 -0.48 -2.17
N ASN A 40 16.22 -1.75 -1.80
CA ASN A 40 16.05 -2.18 -0.40
C ASN A 40 17.26 -1.82 0.47
N TRP A 41 18.47 -2.00 -0.06
CA TRP A 41 19.72 -1.59 0.59
C TRP A 41 19.75 -0.08 0.88
N ARG A 42 19.40 0.74 -0.11
CA ARG A 42 19.34 2.21 0.05
C ARG A 42 18.27 2.67 1.03
N ASN A 43 17.17 1.93 1.11
CA ASN A 43 16.10 2.16 2.09
C ASN A 43 16.44 1.59 3.48
N GLY A 44 17.58 0.90 3.66
CA GLY A 44 18.01 0.30 4.93
C GLY A 44 17.19 -0.92 5.37
N ILE A 45 16.42 -1.52 4.46
CA ILE A 45 15.54 -2.67 4.72
C ILE A 45 16.37 -3.95 4.84
N GLU A 46 17.34 -4.12 3.94
CA GLU A 46 18.29 -5.23 3.91
C GLU A 46 19.67 -4.74 4.36
N LYS A 47 20.39 -5.55 5.14
CA LYS A 47 21.67 -5.17 5.78
C LYS A 47 22.81 -6.14 5.50
N ASP A 48 22.51 -7.28 4.91
CA ASP A 48 23.48 -8.34 4.61
C ASP A 48 24.00 -8.20 3.17
N LEU A 49 25.31 -8.18 3.01
CA LEU A 49 25.95 -7.94 1.70
C LEU A 49 25.69 -9.06 0.70
N ASP A 50 25.71 -10.31 1.19
CA ASP A 50 25.61 -11.52 0.36
C ASP A 50 24.24 -11.70 -0.31
N GLU A 51 23.20 -11.05 0.21
CA GLU A 51 21.87 -11.06 -0.42
C GLU A 51 21.71 -9.98 -1.51
N VAL A 52 22.48 -8.89 -1.42
CA VAL A 52 22.45 -7.77 -2.36
C VAL A 52 23.42 -7.98 -3.52
N LEU A 53 24.60 -8.52 -3.23
CA LEU A 53 25.69 -8.76 -4.17
C LEU A 53 25.59 -10.15 -4.82
N GLN A 54 25.99 -10.27 -6.09
CA GLN A 54 26.22 -11.59 -6.69
C GLN A 54 27.63 -12.12 -6.42
N THR A 55 28.58 -11.22 -6.16
CA THR A 55 29.98 -11.53 -5.84
C THR A 55 30.57 -10.34 -5.11
N THR A 56 31.37 -10.59 -4.07
CA THR A 56 31.98 -9.57 -3.20
C THR A 56 33.15 -8.82 -3.89
N THR A 57 33.61 -9.31 -5.04
CA THR A 57 34.75 -8.73 -5.78
C THR A 57 34.38 -7.46 -6.54
N VAL A 58 35.31 -6.51 -6.58
CA VAL A 58 35.14 -5.22 -7.26
C VAL A 58 35.74 -5.28 -8.67
N PHE A 59 34.98 -4.85 -9.68
CA PHE A 59 35.39 -4.84 -11.08
C PHE A 59 35.70 -3.41 -11.55
N VAL A 60 36.53 -3.27 -12.58
CA VAL A 60 36.60 -2.05 -13.42
C VAL A 60 35.48 -2.08 -14.47
N ASN A 61 35.10 -3.28 -14.93
CA ASN A 61 33.98 -3.47 -15.82
C ASN A 61 33.35 -4.87 -15.62
N VAL A 62 32.10 -4.92 -15.16
CA VAL A 62 31.37 -6.18 -14.89
C VAL A 62 31.09 -6.93 -16.19
N SER A 63 30.68 -6.23 -17.26
CA SER A 63 30.34 -6.86 -18.55
C SER A 63 31.53 -7.55 -19.24
N LYS A 64 32.76 -7.11 -18.94
CA LYS A 64 34.02 -7.70 -19.44
C LYS A 64 34.74 -8.58 -18.41
N GLY A 65 34.24 -8.67 -17.17
CA GLY A 65 34.88 -9.41 -16.09
C GLY A 65 36.27 -8.89 -15.69
N VAL A 66 36.55 -7.61 -15.91
CA VAL A 66 37.86 -7.01 -15.59
C VAL A 66 37.87 -6.62 -14.11
N LEU A 67 38.65 -7.31 -13.28
CA LEU A 67 38.81 -7.03 -11.86
C LEU A 67 39.55 -5.70 -11.60
N ALA A 68 39.26 -5.06 -10.48
CA ALA A 68 40.03 -3.92 -9.99
C ALA A 68 41.38 -4.38 -9.41
N LYS A 69 42.44 -3.58 -9.58
CA LYS A 69 43.72 -3.84 -8.90
C LYS A 69 43.65 -3.38 -7.45
N HIS A 70 44.34 -4.10 -6.58
CA HIS A 70 44.46 -3.76 -5.16
C HIS A 70 45.03 -2.35 -4.94
N GLU A 71 46.07 -1.98 -5.70
CA GLU A 71 46.65 -0.62 -5.73
C GLU A 71 45.60 0.45 -6.04
N ASP A 72 44.73 0.20 -7.04
CA ASP A 72 43.68 1.12 -7.46
C ASP A 72 42.60 1.30 -6.38
N LEU A 73 42.33 0.26 -5.59
CA LEU A 73 41.38 0.30 -4.46
C LEU A 73 41.94 1.12 -3.30
N VAL A 74 43.19 0.85 -2.89
CA VAL A 74 43.86 1.61 -1.81
C VAL A 74 43.99 3.09 -2.18
N ASP A 75 44.37 3.41 -3.43
CA ASP A 75 44.45 4.79 -3.94
C ASP A 75 43.13 5.57 -3.80
N VAL A 76 41.99 4.92 -4.05
CA VAL A 76 40.69 5.59 -4.22
C VAL A 76 39.83 5.57 -2.95
N PHE A 77 39.84 4.44 -2.24
CA PHE A 77 39.02 4.19 -1.07
C PHE A 77 39.82 4.23 0.24
N GLY A 78 41.16 4.25 0.19
CA GLY A 78 42.02 4.19 1.38
C GLY A 78 42.01 2.82 2.07
N THR A 79 41.38 1.81 1.46
CA THR A 79 41.27 0.46 2.02
C THR A 79 41.39 -0.60 0.94
N ALA A 80 41.96 -1.72 1.33
CA ALA A 80 42.14 -2.95 0.55
C ALA A 80 40.94 -3.91 0.64
N ASP A 81 40.00 -3.63 1.55
CA ASP A 81 38.92 -4.52 1.95
C ASP A 81 37.73 -4.41 0.98
N GLU A 82 37.51 -5.46 0.18
CA GLU A 82 36.48 -5.49 -0.86
C GLU A 82 35.06 -5.33 -0.31
N GLU A 83 34.75 -5.81 0.91
CA GLU A 83 33.43 -5.61 1.52
C GLU A 83 33.19 -4.14 1.85
N LYS A 84 34.19 -3.47 2.45
CA LYS A 84 34.09 -2.04 2.80
C LYS A 84 33.98 -1.18 1.54
N VAL A 85 34.71 -1.53 0.48
CA VAL A 85 34.58 -0.88 -0.83
C VAL A 85 33.19 -1.11 -1.41
N CYS A 86 32.66 -2.34 -1.39
CA CYS A 86 31.31 -2.65 -1.88
C CYS A 86 30.23 -1.84 -1.14
N ARG A 87 30.30 -1.74 0.20
CA ARG A 87 29.37 -0.90 0.99
C ARG A 87 29.39 0.56 0.53
N LEU A 88 30.57 1.12 0.27
CA LEU A 88 30.74 2.50 -0.18
C LEU A 88 30.22 2.70 -1.62
N ILE A 89 30.49 1.75 -2.52
CA ILE A 89 29.97 1.76 -3.90
C ILE A 89 28.44 1.63 -3.93
N LEU A 90 27.83 0.80 -3.08
CA LEU A 90 26.36 0.69 -2.99
C LEU A 90 25.70 1.97 -2.49
N ALA A 91 26.35 2.69 -1.57
CA ALA A 91 25.86 3.94 -0.99
C ALA A 91 26.03 5.15 -1.92
N GLU A 92 27.23 5.37 -2.47
CA GLU A 92 27.56 6.56 -3.28
C GLU A 92 27.49 6.33 -4.81
N GLY A 93 27.45 5.10 -5.29
CA GLY A 93 27.49 4.77 -6.71
C GLY A 93 26.18 5.03 -7.46
N ASP A 94 26.25 5.20 -8.78
CA ASP A 94 25.09 5.32 -9.66
C ASP A 94 24.60 3.94 -10.11
N THR A 95 23.34 3.60 -9.83
CA THR A 95 22.69 2.40 -10.34
C THR A 95 22.27 2.62 -11.79
N GLN A 96 22.62 1.69 -12.69
CA GLN A 96 22.07 1.72 -14.05
C GLN A 96 20.62 1.20 -14.05
N ILE A 97 19.67 2.12 -13.96
CA ILE A 97 18.22 1.85 -14.16
C ILE A 97 17.96 1.60 -15.65
N SER A 98 17.08 0.66 -15.99
CA SER A 98 16.66 0.42 -17.38
C SER A 98 15.66 1.48 -17.83
N ASP A 99 15.64 1.84 -19.11
CA ASP A 99 14.69 2.86 -19.64
C ASP A 99 13.23 2.52 -19.31
N LYS A 100 12.86 1.23 -19.36
CA LYS A 100 11.52 0.75 -18.98
C LYS A 100 11.19 0.94 -17.50
N GLU A 101 12.17 0.78 -16.61
CA GLU A 101 11.96 0.98 -15.17
C GLU A 101 11.90 2.46 -14.84
N ARG A 102 12.75 3.25 -15.48
CA ARG A 102 12.72 4.71 -15.39
C ARG A 102 11.37 5.26 -15.85
N GLU A 103 10.82 4.74 -16.94
CA GLU A 103 9.46 5.08 -17.41
C GLU A 103 8.38 4.66 -16.40
N LEU A 104 8.49 3.48 -15.78
CA LEU A 104 7.57 3.02 -14.73
C LEU A 104 7.66 3.87 -13.44
N GLU A 105 8.87 4.24 -13.00
CA GLU A 105 9.10 5.16 -11.87
C GLU A 105 8.46 6.52 -12.15
N PHE A 106 8.71 7.11 -13.33
CA PHE A 106 8.09 8.36 -13.75
C PHE A 106 6.57 8.26 -13.83
N ALA A 107 6.03 7.19 -14.42
CA ALA A 107 4.58 6.99 -14.53
C ALA A 107 3.91 6.80 -13.16
N THR A 108 4.59 6.17 -12.21
CA THR A 108 4.12 5.98 -10.83
C THR A 108 4.12 7.32 -10.10
N LEU A 109 5.25 8.03 -10.12
CA LEU A 109 5.38 9.36 -9.50
C LEU A 109 4.41 10.39 -10.10
N PHE A 110 4.16 10.33 -11.41
CA PHE A 110 3.17 11.16 -12.10
C PHE A 110 1.74 10.87 -11.61
N LYS A 111 1.38 9.60 -11.41
CA LYS A 111 0.10 9.20 -10.81
C LYS A 111 -0.02 9.62 -9.35
N ASP A 112 1.06 9.52 -8.57
CA ASP A 112 1.08 9.97 -7.18
C ASP A 112 0.88 11.50 -7.09
N VAL A 113 1.53 12.28 -7.97
CA VAL A 113 1.32 13.74 -8.07
C VAL A 113 -0.14 14.05 -8.48
N ALA A 114 -0.68 13.33 -9.47
CA ALA A 114 -2.07 13.51 -9.90
C ALA A 114 -3.08 13.13 -8.79
N GLY A 115 -2.80 12.08 -7.99
CA GLY A 115 -3.61 11.67 -6.86
C GLY A 115 -3.60 12.68 -5.72
N VAL A 116 -2.42 13.19 -5.35
CA VAL A 116 -2.30 14.27 -4.35
C VAL A 116 -3.07 15.52 -4.79
N LEU A 117 -3.08 15.85 -6.08
CA LEU A 117 -3.89 16.94 -6.62
C LEU A 117 -5.40 16.61 -6.57
N ALA A 118 -5.82 15.40 -6.93
CA ALA A 118 -7.24 14.99 -6.89
C ALA A 118 -7.81 15.04 -5.46
N ASP A 119 -7.06 14.59 -4.46
CA ASP A 119 -7.45 14.57 -3.05
C ASP A 119 -7.47 15.96 -2.39
N LYS A 120 -6.88 16.98 -3.02
CA LYS A 120 -6.60 18.29 -2.40
C LYS A 120 -7.05 19.48 -3.23
N CYS A 121 -7.58 19.27 -4.44
CA CYS A 121 -8.09 20.31 -5.32
C CYS A 121 -9.57 20.10 -5.62
N ILE A 122 -10.32 21.20 -5.59
CA ILE A 122 -11.74 21.26 -5.92
C ILE A 122 -11.96 22.24 -7.07
N ASN A 123 -13.08 22.07 -7.76
CA ASN A 123 -13.61 23.10 -8.64
C ASN A 123 -14.29 24.17 -7.76
N PRO A 124 -13.91 25.46 -7.85
CA PRO A 124 -14.55 26.52 -7.05
C PRO A 124 -16.03 26.71 -7.37
N ASP A 125 -16.45 26.47 -8.62
CA ASP A 125 -17.82 26.70 -9.09
C ASP A 125 -18.79 25.59 -8.61
N THR A 126 -18.31 24.34 -8.52
CA THR A 126 -19.15 23.18 -8.16
C THR A 126 -18.85 22.58 -6.79
N GLN A 127 -17.77 23.03 -6.13
CA GLN A 127 -17.27 22.54 -4.84
C GLN A 127 -17.04 21.01 -4.81
N ARG A 128 -16.85 20.38 -5.97
CA ARG A 128 -16.58 18.94 -6.15
C ARG A 128 -15.10 18.68 -6.45
N PRO A 129 -14.55 17.54 -5.99
CA PRO A 129 -13.19 17.13 -6.34
C PRO A 129 -13.12 16.68 -7.80
N TYR A 130 -11.94 16.80 -8.40
CA TYR A 130 -11.69 16.30 -9.75
C TYR A 130 -11.34 14.81 -9.73
N THR A 131 -11.68 14.10 -10.81
CA THR A 131 -11.23 12.71 -10.98
C THR A 131 -9.75 12.65 -11.38
N LEU A 132 -9.06 11.59 -10.96
CA LEU A 132 -7.65 11.34 -11.27
C LEU A 132 -7.34 11.49 -12.76
N SER A 133 -8.17 10.89 -13.62
CA SER A 133 -8.00 10.90 -15.09
C SER A 133 -8.09 12.31 -15.69
N MET A 134 -8.88 13.21 -15.11
CA MET A 134 -8.95 14.61 -15.57
C MET A 134 -7.68 15.38 -15.23
N ILE A 135 -7.14 15.18 -14.03
CA ILE A 135 -5.90 15.81 -13.59
C ILE A 135 -4.69 15.24 -14.33
N GLU A 136 -4.62 13.92 -14.56
CA GLU A 136 -3.58 13.33 -15.40
C GLU A 136 -3.57 13.93 -16.82
N ARG A 137 -4.75 14.11 -17.42
CA ARG A 137 -4.87 14.75 -18.74
C ARG A 137 -4.39 16.20 -18.67
N ALA A 138 -4.82 16.96 -17.66
CA ALA A 138 -4.38 18.34 -17.48
C ALA A 138 -2.87 18.48 -17.30
N LEU A 139 -2.24 17.61 -16.50
CA LEU A 139 -0.79 17.55 -16.31
C LEU A 139 -0.06 17.23 -17.62
N ARG A 140 -0.59 16.30 -18.45
CA ARG A 140 -0.07 16.00 -19.79
C ARG A 140 -0.22 17.18 -20.74
N ASP A 141 -1.37 17.85 -20.74
CA ASP A 141 -1.66 19.02 -21.57
C ASP A 141 -0.81 20.25 -21.18
N VAL A 142 -0.35 20.33 -19.92
CA VAL A 142 0.59 21.34 -19.41
C VAL A 142 2.05 20.94 -19.64
N HIS A 143 2.32 19.71 -20.10
CA HIS A 143 3.65 19.12 -20.26
C HIS A 143 4.49 19.15 -18.97
N PHE A 144 3.85 18.94 -17.81
CA PHE A 144 4.53 18.93 -16.52
C PHE A 144 5.56 17.80 -16.43
N SER A 145 6.82 18.15 -16.22
CA SER A 145 7.93 17.19 -16.06
C SER A 145 8.14 16.85 -14.59
N VAL A 146 8.08 15.56 -14.25
CA VAL A 146 8.26 15.05 -12.88
C VAL A 146 9.72 14.77 -12.54
N ASP A 147 10.14 15.13 -11.32
CA ASP A 147 11.50 14.97 -10.79
C ASP A 147 11.58 13.79 -9.79
N PRO A 148 12.32 12.69 -10.06
CA PRO A 148 12.38 11.53 -9.14
C PRO A 148 13.03 11.85 -7.78
N LYS A 149 13.80 12.94 -7.72
CA LYS A 149 14.50 13.41 -6.51
C LYS A 149 13.61 14.23 -5.57
N ARG A 150 12.41 14.64 -5.99
CA ARG A 150 11.49 15.49 -5.21
C ARG A 150 10.25 14.69 -4.80
N GLY A 151 9.78 14.85 -3.57
CA GLY A 151 8.56 14.17 -3.11
C GLY A 151 7.32 14.63 -3.88
N ALA A 152 6.38 13.71 -4.16
CA ALA A 152 5.16 13.98 -4.93
C ALA A 152 4.36 15.19 -4.41
N LYS A 153 4.28 15.38 -3.09
CA LYS A 153 3.60 16.54 -2.47
C LYS A 153 4.23 17.88 -2.84
N GLN A 154 5.56 17.96 -2.94
CA GLN A 154 6.26 19.19 -3.32
C GLN A 154 6.05 19.50 -4.81
N GLN A 155 6.06 18.47 -5.65
CA GLN A 155 5.79 18.59 -7.08
C GLN A 155 4.33 18.99 -7.36
N ALA A 156 3.36 18.42 -6.63
CA ALA A 156 1.95 18.82 -6.72
C ALA A 156 1.76 20.33 -6.44
N LEU A 157 2.44 20.87 -5.42
CA LEU A 157 2.40 22.31 -5.13
C LEU A 157 3.05 23.17 -6.24
N GLN A 158 4.05 22.66 -6.95
CA GLN A 158 4.66 23.34 -8.11
C GLN A 158 3.83 23.21 -9.40
N ALA A 159 3.05 22.14 -9.54
CA ALA A 159 2.15 21.90 -10.66
C ALA A 159 0.85 22.73 -10.55
N LEU A 160 0.35 22.98 -9.33
CA LEU A 160 -0.93 23.65 -9.08
C LEU A 160 -1.09 24.99 -9.85
N PRO A 161 -0.14 25.95 -9.82
CA PRO A 161 -0.27 27.21 -10.56
C PRO A 161 -0.25 27.03 -12.08
N GLN A 162 0.44 25.99 -12.57
CA GLN A 162 0.52 25.69 -14.00
C GLN A 162 -0.81 25.12 -14.51
N LEU A 163 -1.45 24.25 -13.72
CA LEU A 163 -2.79 23.74 -14.04
C LEU A 163 -3.87 24.83 -13.96
N GLN A 164 -3.74 25.81 -13.03
CA GLN A 164 -4.66 26.95 -12.91
C GLN A 164 -4.78 27.79 -14.20
N SER A 165 -3.78 27.72 -15.08
CA SER A 165 -3.81 28.40 -16.39
C SER A 165 -4.80 27.75 -17.39
N LYS A 166 -5.07 26.44 -17.27
CA LYS A 166 -5.97 25.69 -18.18
C LYS A 166 -7.27 25.22 -17.52
N LEU A 167 -7.27 24.99 -16.21
CA LEU A 167 -8.44 24.55 -15.44
C LEU A 167 -8.67 25.48 -14.25
N ARG A 168 -9.93 25.77 -13.93
CA ARG A 168 -10.33 26.46 -12.69
C ARG A 168 -10.19 25.51 -11.51
N ILE A 169 -8.97 25.33 -10.99
CA ILE A 169 -8.70 24.52 -9.81
C ILE A 169 -8.29 25.39 -8.63
N GLU A 170 -8.93 25.16 -7.48
CA GLU A 170 -8.53 25.77 -6.21
C GLU A 170 -8.16 24.65 -5.23
N ARG A 171 -7.28 24.97 -4.27
CA ARG A 171 -6.99 24.07 -3.16
C ARG A 171 -8.21 23.96 -2.27
N ALA A 172 -8.54 22.76 -1.81
CA ALA A 172 -9.61 22.55 -0.85
C ALA A 172 -9.30 23.29 0.47
N ARG A 173 -10.19 24.19 0.87
CA ARG A 173 -10.15 24.88 2.16
C ARG A 173 -10.58 23.91 3.27
N MET A 174 -10.09 24.10 4.48
CA MET A 174 -10.48 23.32 5.67
C MET A 174 -11.63 24.01 6.39
N ARG A 175 -12.61 23.24 6.87
CA ARG A 175 -13.66 23.74 7.77
C ARG A 175 -13.19 23.58 9.22
N LEU A 176 -12.91 24.69 9.87
CA LEU A 176 -12.40 24.76 11.23
C LEU A 176 -13.49 25.29 12.17
N ARG A 177 -13.64 24.66 13.33
CA ARG A 177 -14.43 25.16 14.46
C ARG A 177 -13.46 25.65 15.53
N LEU A 178 -13.58 26.92 15.88
CA LEU A 178 -12.76 27.56 16.89
C LEU A 178 -13.66 28.04 18.03
N VAL A 179 -13.47 27.45 19.21
CA VAL A 179 -14.05 27.94 20.46
C VAL A 179 -13.04 28.90 21.09
N THR A 180 -13.43 30.15 21.35
CA THR A 180 -12.57 31.20 21.94
C THR A 180 -13.35 32.05 22.93
N PRO A 181 -12.71 32.70 23.92
CA PRO A 181 -13.39 33.65 24.80
C PRO A 181 -13.82 34.91 24.03
N LEU A 182 -14.97 35.50 24.38
CA LEU A 182 -15.55 36.66 23.68
C LEU A 182 -14.57 37.85 23.58
N SER A 183 -13.71 38.04 24.57
CA SER A 183 -12.67 39.08 24.63
C SER A 183 -11.70 39.06 23.44
N ALA A 184 -11.50 37.89 22.82
CA ALA A 184 -10.55 37.70 21.72
C ALA A 184 -11.18 37.80 20.32
N LYS A 185 -12.51 38.00 20.23
CA LYS A 185 -13.23 38.11 18.96
C LYS A 185 -12.60 39.08 17.94
N PRO A 186 -12.26 40.35 18.27
CA PRO A 186 -11.73 41.28 17.27
C PRO A 186 -10.32 40.92 16.79
N GLU A 187 -9.52 40.26 17.63
CA GLU A 187 -8.18 39.77 17.24
C GLU A 187 -8.30 38.55 16.33
N LEU A 188 -9.23 37.64 16.63
CA LEU A 188 -9.56 36.51 15.79
C LEU A 188 -10.12 36.95 14.43
N ASP A 189 -11.12 37.82 14.39
CA ASP A 189 -11.71 38.33 13.14
C ASP A 189 -10.65 39.03 12.28
N ARG A 190 -9.74 39.81 12.91
CA ARG A 190 -8.60 40.44 12.22
C ARG A 190 -7.62 39.43 11.65
N LEU A 191 -7.31 38.35 12.37
CA LEU A 191 -6.39 37.30 11.89
C LEU A 191 -7.04 36.40 10.82
N LEU A 192 -8.33 36.07 10.94
CA LEU A 192 -9.08 35.37 9.90
C LEU A 192 -9.11 36.20 8.60
N ALA A 193 -9.43 37.50 8.68
CA ALA A 193 -9.40 38.40 7.54
C ALA A 193 -7.99 38.54 6.94
N ALA A 194 -6.96 38.68 7.78
CA ALA A 194 -5.56 38.78 7.32
C ALA A 194 -5.01 37.48 6.71
N GLN A 195 -5.63 36.32 6.99
CA GLN A 195 -5.28 35.01 6.43
C GLN A 195 -6.25 34.55 5.33
N GLY A 196 -7.22 35.38 4.92
CA GLY A 196 -8.18 35.07 3.85
C GLY A 196 -9.21 34.00 4.21
N ALA A 197 -9.41 33.70 5.50
CA ALA A 197 -10.39 32.71 5.94
C ALA A 197 -11.81 33.30 5.89
N ASN A 198 -12.75 32.61 5.24
CA ASN A 198 -14.14 33.03 5.19
C ASN A 198 -14.89 32.51 6.42
N ILE A 199 -15.72 33.34 7.05
CA ILE A 199 -16.46 32.97 8.26
C ILE A 199 -17.88 32.56 7.84
N GLU A 200 -18.25 31.31 8.09
CA GLU A 200 -19.60 30.81 7.78
C GLU A 200 -20.59 31.15 8.89
N TYR A 201 -20.18 30.99 10.14
CA TYR A 201 -21.06 31.09 11.30
C TYR A 201 -20.30 31.50 12.56
N GLN A 202 -20.92 32.30 13.40
CA GLN A 202 -20.43 32.64 14.74
C GLN A 202 -21.57 32.46 15.74
N ASP A 203 -21.41 31.53 16.67
CA ASP A 203 -22.36 31.28 17.75
C ASP A 203 -21.84 31.81 19.09
N LEU A 204 -22.76 32.34 19.89
CA LEU A 204 -22.52 32.70 21.28
C LEU A 204 -22.94 31.51 22.13
N GLY A 205 -21.97 30.80 22.72
CA GLY A 205 -22.26 29.69 23.61
C GLY A 205 -23.16 30.13 24.77
N LEU A 206 -24.03 29.22 25.22
CA LEU A 206 -25.09 29.44 26.23
C LEU A 206 -24.66 30.18 27.51
N ASN A 207 -23.35 30.20 27.81
CA ASN A 207 -22.76 30.85 28.98
C ASN A 207 -22.35 32.32 28.74
N GLY A 208 -22.51 32.87 27.52
CA GLY A 208 -22.13 34.23 27.13
C GLY A 208 -20.61 34.52 27.07
N GLN A 209 -19.77 33.67 27.65
CA GLN A 209 -18.32 33.86 27.75
C GLN A 209 -17.51 33.27 26.59
N GLN A 210 -18.09 32.34 25.82
CA GLN A 210 -17.39 31.60 24.76
C GLN A 210 -18.09 31.80 23.41
N LEU A 211 -17.31 32.12 22.38
CA LEU A 211 -17.68 32.26 20.99
C LEU A 211 -17.25 31.00 20.22
N THR A 212 -18.17 30.37 19.51
CA THR A 212 -17.86 29.30 18.54
C THR A 212 -17.88 29.88 17.13
N THR A 213 -16.72 30.01 16.50
CA THR A 213 -16.59 30.46 15.11
C THR A 213 -16.35 29.25 14.20
N VAL A 214 -17.15 29.11 13.15
CA VAL A 214 -16.90 28.16 12.05
C VAL A 214 -16.37 28.93 10.84
N CYS A 215 -15.19 28.55 10.36
CA CYS A 215 -14.52 29.23 9.25
C CYS A 215 -13.93 28.25 8.22
N LEU A 216 -13.88 28.70 6.98
CA LEU A 216 -13.21 28.07 5.84
C LEU A 216 -11.84 28.72 5.66
N ALA A 217 -10.77 27.99 6.00
CA ALA A 217 -9.40 28.50 5.99
C ALA A 217 -8.48 27.60 5.15
N ASP A 218 -7.46 28.19 4.51
CA ASP A 218 -6.45 27.40 3.79
C ASP A 218 -5.60 26.54 4.75
N PRO A 219 -5.21 25.31 4.36
CA PRO A 219 -4.38 24.44 5.22
C PRO A 219 -3.02 25.04 5.62
N GLY A 220 -2.50 26.02 4.87
CA GLY A 220 -1.27 26.74 5.23
C GLY A 220 -1.45 27.66 6.44
N CYS A 221 -2.65 28.23 6.60
CA CYS A 221 -3.00 29.20 7.64
C CYS A 221 -3.30 28.52 8.99
N TYR A 222 -3.56 27.20 8.99
CA TYR A 222 -3.86 26.41 10.19
C TYR A 222 -2.86 26.62 11.35
N ARG A 223 -1.56 26.71 11.05
CA ARG A 223 -0.52 26.92 12.08
C ARG A 223 -0.69 28.27 12.80
N ALA A 224 -1.07 29.33 12.10
CA ALA A 224 -1.29 30.65 12.69
C ALA A 224 -2.58 30.68 13.54
N ILE A 225 -3.67 30.09 13.01
CA ILE A 225 -4.95 29.98 13.70
C ILE A 225 -4.81 29.13 14.98
N HIS A 226 -4.09 28.01 14.91
CA HIS A 226 -3.79 27.15 16.06
C HIS A 226 -2.91 27.87 17.10
N ALA A 227 -1.89 28.63 16.68
CA ALA A 227 -1.05 29.38 17.60
C ALA A 227 -1.84 30.44 18.38
N LEU A 228 -2.74 31.17 17.71
CA LEU A 228 -3.66 32.09 18.37
C LEU A 228 -4.60 31.35 19.33
N ALA A 229 -5.25 30.28 18.87
CA ALA A 229 -6.16 29.48 19.69
C ALA A 229 -5.48 28.96 20.97
N ALA A 230 -4.23 28.49 20.88
CA ALA A 230 -3.46 28.02 22.02
C ALA A 230 -2.97 29.16 22.94
N SER A 231 -2.82 30.38 22.43
CA SER A 231 -2.43 31.56 23.22
C SER A 231 -3.59 32.14 24.04
N LEU A 232 -4.83 31.74 23.78
CA LEU A 232 -6.03 32.28 24.41
C LEU A 232 -6.54 31.36 25.53
N PRO A 233 -6.84 31.88 26.74
CA PRO A 233 -7.36 31.07 27.82
C PRO A 233 -8.75 30.50 27.47
N GLY A 234 -8.83 29.18 27.35
CA GLY A 234 -10.05 28.48 26.91
C GLY A 234 -10.19 28.30 25.40
N GLY A 235 -9.20 28.68 24.59
CA GLY A 235 -9.19 28.45 23.16
C GLY A 235 -9.08 26.96 22.80
N ARG A 236 -9.99 26.47 21.94
CA ARG A 236 -9.95 25.10 21.38
C ARG A 236 -10.24 25.14 19.89
N LEU A 237 -9.33 24.55 19.10
CA LEU A 237 -9.45 24.44 17.64
C LEU A 237 -9.78 22.98 17.27
N GLU A 238 -10.97 22.77 16.74
CA GLU A 238 -11.45 21.51 16.20
C GLU A 238 -11.47 21.58 14.66
N VAL A 239 -11.02 20.53 13.98
CA VAL A 239 -11.12 20.44 12.52
C VAL A 239 -12.39 19.65 12.19
N ILE A 240 -13.41 20.32 11.64
CA ILE A 240 -14.65 19.64 11.21
C ILE A 240 -14.36 18.85 9.92
N ALA A 241 -13.74 19.48 8.93
CA ALA A 241 -13.44 18.84 7.65
C ALA A 241 -12.05 19.27 7.11
N LEU A 242 -11.23 18.28 6.72
CA LEU A 242 -9.93 18.52 6.07
C LEU A 242 -10.06 19.02 4.62
N ALA A 243 -11.22 18.85 4.00
CA ALA A 243 -11.58 19.41 2.71
C ALA A 243 -13.06 19.78 2.75
N ALA A 244 -13.35 21.08 2.67
CA ALA A 244 -14.70 21.61 2.55
C ALA A 244 -15.17 21.50 1.09
N THR A 245 -15.29 20.26 0.60
CA THR A 245 -16.22 19.99 -0.51
C THR A 245 -17.63 20.24 0.01
N GLY A 246 -18.44 21.00 -0.74
CA GLY A 246 -19.82 21.30 -0.35
C GLY A 246 -20.58 20.00 -0.06
N GLU A 247 -21.29 19.97 1.07
CA GLU A 247 -21.91 18.76 1.65
C GLU A 247 -23.03 18.21 0.74
N GLY A 248 -22.61 17.48 -0.30
CA GLY A 248 -23.45 16.69 -1.18
C GLY A 248 -23.42 15.23 -0.75
N SER A 249 -24.29 14.89 0.20
CA SER A 249 -24.67 13.54 0.65
C SER A 249 -24.26 12.39 -0.29
N ALA A 250 -23.28 11.58 0.13
CA ALA A 250 -22.81 10.40 -0.61
C ALA A 250 -22.49 9.16 0.26
N GLN A 251 -22.70 9.24 1.59
CA GLN A 251 -22.81 8.10 2.50
C GLN A 251 -23.76 8.52 3.64
N ASP A 252 -24.47 7.56 4.23
CA ASP A 252 -25.55 7.69 5.26
C ASP A 252 -26.99 7.79 4.72
N ALA A 253 -27.34 6.86 3.83
CA ALA A 253 -28.73 6.59 3.42
C ALA A 253 -29.06 5.09 3.46
N PHE A 254 -28.83 4.46 4.62
CA PHE A 254 -29.46 3.19 4.98
C PHE A 254 -29.88 3.26 6.46
N ASP A 255 -31.09 2.75 6.72
CA ASP A 255 -31.73 2.59 8.04
C ASP A 255 -32.30 3.84 8.74
N ALA A 256 -33.48 4.27 8.28
CA ALA A 256 -34.54 4.82 9.14
C ALA A 256 -35.91 4.70 8.42
N GLY A 257 -36.86 4.00 9.03
CA GLY A 257 -38.22 3.85 8.48
C GLY A 257 -39.01 5.17 8.46
N PRO A 258 -39.97 5.37 7.54
CA PRO A 258 -40.61 6.66 7.33
C PRO A 258 -41.69 6.96 8.38
N ALA A 259 -41.58 8.11 9.03
CA ALA A 259 -42.65 8.71 9.83
C ALA A 259 -42.72 10.23 9.60
N ALA A 260 -43.95 10.76 9.55
CA ALA A 260 -44.38 12.16 9.37
C ALA A 260 -44.73 12.60 7.92
N PRO A 261 -45.52 13.69 7.74
CA PRO A 261 -46.83 13.92 8.37
C PRO A 261 -47.91 14.42 7.37
N MET A 262 -49.05 14.90 7.92
CA MET A 262 -50.25 15.39 7.24
C MET A 262 -50.05 16.31 6.01
N ARG A 263 -50.95 16.17 5.03
CA ARG A 263 -51.33 17.19 4.03
C ARG A 263 -52.84 17.53 4.17
N PRO A 264 -53.27 18.77 3.87
CA PRO A 264 -54.68 19.16 3.91
C PRO A 264 -55.46 18.72 2.66
N ALA A 265 -56.78 18.75 2.75
CA ALA A 265 -57.71 18.17 1.77
C ALA A 265 -58.12 19.12 0.63
N ALA A 266 -58.39 18.55 -0.56
CA ALA A 266 -59.39 19.06 -1.52
C ALA A 266 -59.81 18.00 -2.57
N ALA A 267 -61.13 17.79 -2.69
CA ALA A 267 -61.93 17.36 -3.85
C ALA A 267 -61.44 16.27 -4.85
N ALA A 268 -62.21 15.18 -4.89
CA ALA A 268 -62.43 14.28 -6.04
C ALA A 268 -63.56 14.87 -6.96
N PRO A 269 -64.09 14.20 -8.02
CA PRO A 269 -63.88 12.84 -8.57
C PRO A 269 -63.50 12.89 -10.09
N ALA A 270 -63.62 11.88 -10.98
CA ALA A 270 -64.29 10.55 -10.98
C ALA A 270 -63.71 9.58 -12.05
N ALA A 271 -64.38 8.43 -12.22
CA ALA A 271 -64.40 7.49 -13.35
C ALA A 271 -63.27 6.43 -13.48
N GLU A 272 -63.69 5.17 -13.33
CA GLU A 272 -62.98 3.91 -13.59
C GLU A 272 -63.42 3.29 -14.96
N PRO A 273 -63.26 1.97 -15.26
CA PRO A 273 -62.00 1.30 -15.63
C PRO A 273 -62.14 0.38 -16.88
N VAL A 274 -61.05 -0.14 -17.46
CA VAL A 274 -61.04 -1.51 -18.04
C VAL A 274 -59.64 -2.13 -18.19
N LEU A 275 -59.58 -3.47 -18.09
CA LEU A 275 -58.42 -4.32 -18.40
C LEU A 275 -58.51 -4.92 -19.82
N ALA A 276 -57.35 -5.14 -20.45
CA ALA A 276 -57.04 -6.18 -21.46
C ALA A 276 -55.51 -6.21 -21.61
N SER A 277 -54.74 -7.28 -21.35
CA SER A 277 -54.73 -8.67 -21.84
C SER A 277 -54.00 -8.85 -23.18
N GLU A 278 -53.14 -9.90 -23.21
CA GLU A 278 -52.52 -10.53 -24.38
C GLU A 278 -51.49 -9.72 -25.21
N GLU A 279 -50.60 -10.31 -26.01
CA GLU A 279 -49.76 -11.53 -25.99
C GLU A 279 -49.02 -11.53 -27.35
N ARG A 280 -47.79 -12.07 -27.42
CA ARG A 280 -47.08 -12.50 -28.66
C ARG A 280 -46.75 -11.45 -29.74
N ARG A 281 -45.45 -11.39 -30.09
CA ARG A 281 -44.94 -12.12 -31.29
C ARG A 281 -43.41 -12.24 -31.34
N ASN A 282 -42.95 -13.30 -32.00
CA ASN A 282 -41.55 -13.72 -32.17
C ASN A 282 -40.72 -12.75 -33.03
N GLY A 283 -39.39 -12.78 -32.92
CA GLY A 283 -38.53 -12.19 -33.97
C GLY A 283 -37.00 -12.21 -33.80
N VAL A 284 -36.37 -13.38 -34.01
CA VAL A 284 -34.99 -13.54 -34.54
C VAL A 284 -33.78 -13.28 -33.61
N ALA A 285 -32.82 -14.20 -33.73
CA ALA A 285 -31.63 -14.41 -32.90
C ALA A 285 -30.44 -13.44 -33.12
N ALA A 286 -29.63 -13.28 -32.06
CA ALA A 286 -28.16 -13.35 -32.11
C ALA A 286 -27.56 -13.48 -30.69
N ALA A 287 -26.44 -14.21 -30.57
CA ALA A 287 -25.60 -14.33 -29.38
C ALA A 287 -24.12 -14.37 -29.84
N PRO A 288 -23.10 -14.11 -28.98
CA PRO A 288 -23.16 -13.96 -27.52
C PRO A 288 -22.64 -12.62 -26.97
N ALA A 289 -23.05 -12.31 -25.73
CA ALA A 289 -22.51 -11.18 -24.98
C ALA A 289 -21.13 -11.50 -24.36
N GLY A 290 -20.12 -10.70 -24.71
CA GLY A 290 -18.84 -10.67 -24.00
C GLY A 290 -18.95 -9.87 -22.70
N ALA A 291 -19.38 -10.50 -21.61
CA ALA A 291 -19.45 -9.87 -20.29
C ALA A 291 -18.14 -10.06 -19.51
N ALA A 292 -17.25 -9.06 -19.57
CA ALA A 292 -16.05 -9.02 -18.75
C ALA A 292 -16.41 -8.87 -17.26
N ARG A 293 -15.92 -9.80 -16.42
CA ARG A 293 -16.10 -9.78 -14.97
C ARG A 293 -15.34 -8.60 -14.33
N PRO A 294 -15.96 -7.74 -13.52
CA PRO A 294 -15.23 -6.93 -12.55
C PRO A 294 -14.72 -7.83 -11.40
N ALA A 295 -13.50 -7.57 -10.92
CA ALA A 295 -12.92 -8.27 -9.79
C ALA A 295 -13.52 -7.78 -8.45
N PRO A 296 -13.88 -8.67 -7.51
CA PRO A 296 -14.40 -8.25 -6.22
C PRO A 296 -13.28 -7.75 -5.28
N GLN A 297 -13.64 -6.79 -4.45
CA GLN A 297 -12.77 -6.16 -3.45
C GLN A 297 -12.33 -7.15 -2.36
N ARG A 298 -11.10 -6.98 -1.85
CA ARG A 298 -10.66 -7.68 -0.63
C ARG A 298 -11.43 -7.14 0.57
N ARG A 299 -12.38 -7.92 1.09
CA ARG A 299 -12.87 -7.73 2.46
C ARG A 299 -11.80 -8.19 3.44
N ALA A 300 -11.60 -7.41 4.51
CA ALA A 300 -11.00 -7.94 5.72
C ALA A 300 -11.94 -8.99 6.34
N SER A 301 -11.39 -10.04 6.91
CA SER A 301 -12.15 -11.08 7.62
C SER A 301 -11.47 -11.38 8.95
N GLU A 302 -12.20 -11.09 10.02
CA GLU A 302 -11.90 -11.45 11.41
C GLU A 302 -11.93 -12.98 11.63
N PRO A 303 -11.44 -13.48 12.78
CA PRO A 303 -11.07 -14.88 12.92
C PRO A 303 -12.24 -15.79 13.32
N GLY A 304 -12.19 -17.05 12.86
CA GLY A 304 -13.02 -18.13 13.40
C GLY A 304 -13.95 -18.77 12.37
N ALA A 305 -13.45 -19.80 11.68
CA ALA A 305 -14.28 -20.81 11.03
C ALA A 305 -13.53 -22.15 11.09
N HIS A 306 -14.04 -23.09 11.90
CA HIS A 306 -13.51 -24.45 11.92
C HIS A 306 -13.80 -25.12 10.59
N ALA A 307 -12.75 -25.53 9.87
CA ALA A 307 -12.90 -26.38 8.69
C ALA A 307 -13.30 -27.79 9.13
N GLN A 308 -14.60 -28.09 9.10
CA GLN A 308 -15.08 -29.46 9.30
C GLN A 308 -14.63 -30.37 8.14
N PRO A 309 -14.27 -31.62 8.41
CA PRO A 309 -13.61 -32.50 7.43
C PRO A 309 -14.60 -33.11 6.42
N ASP A 310 -14.21 -33.14 5.14
CA ASP A 310 -14.93 -33.89 4.10
C ASP A 310 -14.91 -35.41 4.40
N PRO A 311 -16.05 -36.11 4.40
CA PRO A 311 -16.17 -37.50 4.86
C PRO A 311 -15.78 -38.56 3.81
N GLY A 312 -14.85 -38.26 2.89
CA GLY A 312 -14.58 -39.10 1.72
C GLY A 312 -13.15 -39.13 1.17
N ALA A 313 -12.15 -38.73 1.97
CA ALA A 313 -10.74 -38.78 1.60
C ALA A 313 -10.05 -40.06 2.11
N GLU A 314 -9.17 -40.64 1.30
CA GLU A 314 -8.46 -41.88 1.62
C GLU A 314 -7.33 -41.62 2.63
N VAL A 315 -7.34 -42.32 3.77
CA VAL A 315 -6.36 -42.14 4.85
C VAL A 315 -5.08 -42.89 4.52
N LEU A 316 -4.02 -42.17 4.16
CA LEU A 316 -2.71 -42.72 3.77
C LEU A 316 -1.79 -42.97 4.97
N TYR A 317 -2.07 -42.34 6.11
CA TYR A 317 -1.46 -42.59 7.41
C TYR A 317 -2.45 -42.13 8.49
N ALA A 318 -2.93 -43.06 9.33
CA ALA A 318 -3.79 -42.76 10.47
C ALA A 318 -3.02 -41.97 11.54
N ALA A 319 -3.73 -41.23 12.38
CA ALA A 319 -3.12 -40.30 13.34
C ALA A 319 -2.07 -40.99 14.24
N GLY A 320 -0.80 -40.66 14.00
CA GLY A 320 0.36 -41.21 14.70
C GLY A 320 1.44 -40.15 14.93
N PRO A 321 2.48 -40.46 15.74
CA PRO A 321 3.52 -39.51 16.08
C PRO A 321 4.34 -39.12 14.85
N ILE A 322 4.73 -37.84 14.76
CA ILE A 322 5.50 -37.28 13.63
C ILE A 322 6.80 -38.07 13.34
N ALA A 323 7.39 -38.70 14.37
CA ALA A 323 8.59 -39.54 14.25
C ALA A 323 8.39 -40.80 13.39
N GLU A 324 7.19 -41.39 13.37
CA GLU A 324 6.88 -42.66 12.70
C GLU A 324 6.43 -42.49 11.24
N LEU A 325 6.61 -41.30 10.66
CA LEU A 325 6.27 -41.03 9.26
C LEU A 325 7.11 -41.93 8.30
N PRO A 326 6.47 -42.69 7.38
CA PRO A 326 7.18 -43.52 6.42
C PRO A 326 8.16 -42.72 5.55
N GLU A 327 9.29 -43.33 5.20
CA GLU A 327 10.44 -42.67 4.54
C GLU A 327 10.09 -41.95 3.23
N ARG A 328 9.05 -42.42 2.51
CA ARG A 328 8.44 -41.75 1.34
C ARG A 328 8.03 -40.28 1.59
N TYR A 329 7.87 -39.87 2.85
CA TYR A 329 7.54 -38.50 3.27
C TYR A 329 8.62 -37.85 4.15
N ALA A 330 9.88 -38.28 4.09
CA ALA A 330 10.98 -37.77 4.93
C ALA A 330 11.14 -36.24 4.89
N ALA A 331 11.00 -35.60 3.73
CA ALA A 331 11.06 -34.14 3.59
C ALA A 331 9.91 -33.40 4.29
N ARG A 332 8.79 -34.09 4.58
CA ARG A 332 7.72 -33.55 5.43
C ARG A 332 8.03 -33.76 6.91
N ARG A 333 8.59 -34.92 7.29
CA ARG A 333 9.04 -35.21 8.66
C ARG A 333 10.03 -34.16 9.18
N GLU A 334 11.02 -33.77 8.38
CA GLU A 334 11.99 -32.72 8.74
C GLU A 334 11.30 -31.38 9.07
N ARG A 335 10.33 -30.96 8.24
CA ARG A 335 9.54 -29.75 8.49
C ARG A 335 8.62 -29.84 9.70
N PHE A 336 8.19 -31.05 10.06
CA PHE A 336 7.28 -31.28 11.18
C PHE A 336 8.02 -31.46 12.50
N ALA A 337 9.32 -31.79 12.48
CA ALA A 337 10.19 -31.86 13.65
C ALA A 337 10.29 -30.52 14.41
N GLU A 338 10.08 -29.38 13.74
CA GLU A 338 9.92 -28.07 14.40
C GLU A 338 8.79 -28.07 15.45
N LEU A 339 7.68 -28.77 15.21
CA LEU A 339 6.55 -28.81 16.15
C LEU A 339 6.89 -29.60 17.41
N ASP A 340 7.51 -30.77 17.25
CA ASP A 340 7.89 -31.66 18.34
C ASP A 340 9.03 -31.06 19.19
N THR A 341 9.91 -30.26 18.57
CA THR A 341 10.93 -29.45 19.28
C THR A 341 10.32 -28.35 20.14
N LEU A 342 9.20 -27.75 19.71
CA LEU A 342 8.52 -26.68 20.45
C LEU A 342 7.62 -27.21 21.56
N GLN A 343 6.97 -28.34 21.33
CA GLN A 343 6.08 -29.02 22.28
C GLN A 343 6.00 -30.50 21.88
N PRO A 344 6.48 -31.45 22.69
CA PRO A 344 6.45 -32.86 22.31
C PRO A 344 5.02 -33.42 22.27
N GLY A 345 4.79 -34.40 21.38
CA GLY A 345 3.55 -35.18 21.36
C GLY A 345 2.48 -34.75 20.35
N TRP A 346 2.88 -34.09 19.26
CA TRP A 346 1.97 -33.83 18.13
C TRP A 346 1.74 -35.08 17.30
N SER A 347 0.47 -35.35 16.98
CA SER A 347 0.07 -36.40 16.04
C SER A 347 -0.26 -35.81 14.68
N VAL A 348 0.09 -36.52 13.61
CA VAL A 348 -0.19 -36.13 12.22
C VAL A 348 -0.98 -37.21 11.51
N GLU A 349 -2.02 -36.80 10.79
CA GLU A 349 -2.81 -37.65 9.90
C GLU A 349 -2.57 -37.20 8.45
N LEU A 350 -2.28 -38.15 7.56
CA LEU A 350 -2.07 -37.88 6.13
C LEU A 350 -3.23 -38.44 5.32
N ARG A 351 -3.89 -37.60 4.53
CA ARG A 351 -4.99 -38.01 3.64
C ARG A 351 -4.65 -37.70 2.18
N GLY A 352 -4.96 -38.65 1.29
CA GLY A 352 -4.81 -38.49 -0.15
C GLY A 352 -5.97 -37.69 -0.71
N ARG A 353 -5.68 -36.70 -1.57
CA ARG A 353 -6.71 -35.91 -2.24
C ARG A 353 -7.28 -36.69 -3.44
N ARG A 354 -8.60 -36.84 -3.49
CA ARG A 354 -9.28 -37.59 -4.55
C ARG A 354 -9.24 -36.81 -5.88
N GLY A 355 -8.24 -37.07 -6.73
CA GLY A 355 -8.13 -36.35 -8.01
C GLY A 355 -6.92 -36.64 -8.91
N GLY A 356 -6.07 -37.64 -8.62
CA GLY A 356 -4.97 -38.03 -9.50
C GLY A 356 -3.72 -37.15 -9.46
N ASP A 357 -3.73 -36.05 -8.70
CA ASP A 357 -2.51 -35.39 -8.22
C ASP A 357 -1.96 -36.16 -7.00
N ASP A 358 -0.63 -36.26 -6.90
CA ASP A 358 0.11 -36.85 -5.77
C ASP A 358 0.08 -35.95 -4.49
N ALA A 359 -1.00 -35.17 -4.36
CA ALA A 359 -1.22 -34.16 -3.36
C ALA A 359 -1.79 -34.79 -2.08
N VAL A 360 -0.90 -35.04 -1.13
CA VAL A 360 -1.26 -35.48 0.22
C VAL A 360 -1.49 -34.26 1.12
N ASP A 361 -2.66 -34.16 1.74
CA ASP A 361 -2.98 -33.18 2.78
C ASP A 361 -2.54 -33.70 4.16
N ALA A 362 -2.04 -32.81 5.02
CA ALA A 362 -1.55 -33.14 6.35
C ALA A 362 -2.33 -32.39 7.42
N PHE A 363 -2.97 -33.14 8.32
CA PHE A 363 -3.77 -32.64 9.43
C PHE A 363 -3.03 -32.86 10.75
N PHE A 364 -2.95 -31.82 11.58
CA PHE A 364 -2.23 -31.85 12.85
C PHE A 364 -3.20 -31.87 14.03
N VAL A 365 -2.97 -32.80 14.96
CA VAL A 365 -3.68 -32.90 16.23
C VAL A 365 -2.73 -32.52 17.34
N SER A 366 -3.16 -31.60 18.19
CA SER A 366 -2.37 -31.15 19.34
C SER A 366 -2.27 -32.25 20.43
N PRO A 367 -1.30 -32.16 21.36
CA PRO A 367 -1.24 -33.06 22.52
C PRO A 367 -2.50 -33.05 23.40
N ALA A 368 -3.36 -32.03 23.28
CA ALA A 368 -4.65 -31.94 23.99
C ALA A 368 -5.81 -32.65 23.28
N GLY A 369 -5.59 -33.19 22.07
CA GLY A 369 -6.61 -33.84 21.24
C GLY A 369 -7.32 -32.93 20.25
N ASP A 370 -7.07 -31.62 20.28
CA ASP A 370 -7.68 -30.67 19.34
C ASP A 370 -7.09 -30.81 17.92
N SER A 371 -7.96 -30.97 16.91
CA SER A 371 -7.56 -30.93 15.51
C SER A 371 -7.35 -29.49 15.04
N VAL A 372 -6.11 -29.13 14.76
CA VAL A 372 -5.66 -27.76 14.41
C VAL A 372 -5.67 -27.54 12.88
N GLY A 373 -5.89 -28.60 12.12
CA GLY A 373 -5.92 -28.58 10.65
C GLY A 373 -4.53 -28.35 10.07
N SER A 374 -4.26 -27.14 9.59
CA SER A 374 -3.03 -26.83 8.85
C SER A 374 -1.78 -26.67 9.73
N PHE A 375 -0.61 -26.98 9.15
CA PHE A 375 0.70 -26.75 9.76
C PHE A 375 0.92 -25.30 10.26
N ALA A 376 0.41 -24.29 9.54
CA ALA A 376 0.53 -22.88 9.93
C ALA A 376 -0.30 -22.51 11.17
N ASN A 377 -1.32 -23.29 11.50
CA ASN A 377 -2.08 -23.16 12.73
C ASN A 377 -1.38 -23.96 13.86
N ALA A 378 -0.92 -25.18 13.57
CA ALA A 378 -0.17 -26.01 14.52
C ALA A 378 1.09 -25.29 15.04
N ARG A 379 1.87 -24.68 14.15
CA ARG A 379 3.08 -23.91 14.53
C ARG A 379 2.75 -22.69 15.40
N ARG A 380 1.62 -22.01 15.15
CA ARG A 380 1.16 -20.89 16.00
C ARG A 380 0.72 -21.37 17.39
N ALA A 381 0.02 -22.51 17.46
CA ALA A 381 -0.36 -23.12 18.73
C ALA A 381 0.86 -23.59 19.53
N ALA A 382 1.81 -24.29 18.91
CA ALA A 382 3.06 -24.75 19.55
C ALA A 382 3.91 -23.57 20.07
N LEU A 383 4.06 -22.50 19.30
CA LEU A 383 4.76 -21.28 19.74
C LEU A 383 4.04 -20.57 20.90
N ALA A 384 2.70 -20.54 20.89
CA ALA A 384 1.92 -19.99 21.99
C ALA A 384 2.08 -20.83 23.27
N ALA A 385 2.00 -22.16 23.16
CA ALA A 385 2.19 -23.09 24.26
C ALA A 385 3.60 -22.99 24.86
N HIS A 386 4.65 -22.98 24.03
CA HIS A 386 6.02 -22.79 24.49
C HIS A 386 6.21 -21.43 25.18
N LYS A 387 5.61 -20.35 24.66
CA LYS A 387 5.68 -19.03 25.30
C LYS A 387 4.96 -19.01 26.66
N MET A 388 3.83 -19.70 26.79
CA MET A 388 3.13 -19.84 28.08
C MET A 388 3.95 -20.66 29.08
N ALA A 389 4.51 -21.79 28.65
CA ALA A 389 5.37 -22.63 29.49
C ALA A 389 6.60 -21.87 30.02
N ALA A 390 7.23 -21.04 29.18
CA ALA A 390 8.34 -20.17 29.56
C ALA A 390 7.94 -19.09 30.57
N CYS A 391 6.69 -18.60 30.54
CA CYS A 391 6.18 -17.61 31.51
C CYS A 391 5.75 -18.24 32.85
N THR A 392 5.39 -19.52 32.89
CA THR A 392 5.00 -20.23 34.13
C THR A 392 6.18 -20.81 34.92
N GLY A 393 7.40 -20.73 34.39
CA GLY A 393 8.61 -21.29 34.98
C GLY A 393 9.57 -20.26 35.61
N SER A 394 9.07 -19.08 35.97
CA SER A 394 9.84 -17.98 36.60
C SER A 394 9.19 -17.46 37.88
#